data_AF-A0A1A8MNI4-F1
#
_entry.id   AF-A0A1A8MNI4-F1
#
_cell.length_a   1.000
_cell.length_b   1.000
_cell.length_c   1.000
_cell.angle_alpha   90.00
_cell.angle_beta   90.00
_cell.angle_gamma   90.00
#
_symmetry.space_group_name_H-M   'P 1'
#
loop_
_entity.id
_entity.type
_entity.pdbx_description
1 polymer ?
#
loop_
_entity_poly.entity_id
_entity_poly.type
_entity_poly.pdbx_seq_one_letter_code
_entity_poly.pdbx_strand_id
1 'polypeptide(L)'
;KEPSDRPCRLYYVRTFGEPKDFFWVEEKSTHTFHGGFEFEQLILLRRRGKQREQTSKYTIAKRFQNSWKSSVAEAESVLPGRPKLTSSMSSSTDSTFPCSSAVEGENK
;
A
#
# COMPACT_ATOMS: atom_id res chain seq x y z
N LYS A 1 -13.17 0.03 -31.14
CA LYS A 1 -12.18 -0.52 -30.18
C LYS A 1 -12.25 -2.02 -30.32
N GLU A 2 -11.29 -2.61 -31.02
CA GLU A 2 -11.23 -4.05 -31.25
C GLU A 2 -11.06 -4.77 -29.90
N PRO A 3 -11.86 -5.80 -29.59
CA PRO A 3 -11.70 -6.52 -28.33
C PRO A 3 -10.34 -7.23 -28.35
N SER A 4 -9.53 -6.99 -27.32
CA SER A 4 -8.27 -7.68 -27.13
C SER A 4 -8.53 -9.19 -27.02
N ASP A 5 -7.97 -9.98 -27.93
CA ASP A 5 -8.01 -11.45 -27.96
C ASP A 5 -7.14 -12.09 -26.86
N ARG A 6 -6.44 -11.28 -26.07
CA ARG A 6 -5.64 -11.77 -24.95
C ARG A 6 -6.56 -12.24 -23.82
N PRO A 7 -6.36 -13.45 -23.27
CA PRO A 7 -7.11 -13.90 -22.11
C PRO A 7 -6.92 -12.92 -20.95
N CYS A 8 -8.01 -12.65 -20.21
CA CYS A 8 -7.96 -11.74 -19.06
C CYS A 8 -6.98 -12.27 -18.03
N ARG A 9 -6.01 -11.46 -17.61
CA ARG A 9 -5.10 -11.81 -16.53
C ARG A 9 -5.88 -11.91 -15.22
N LEU A 10 -5.63 -12.99 -14.48
CA LEU A 10 -6.19 -13.21 -13.14
C LEU A 10 -5.11 -12.98 -12.07
N TYR A 11 -5.51 -12.37 -10.96
CA TYR A 11 -4.70 -12.19 -9.77
C TYR A 11 -5.30 -12.99 -8.62
N TYR A 12 -4.47 -13.71 -7.88
CA TYR A 12 -4.87 -14.34 -6.63
C TYR A 12 -4.74 -13.33 -5.49
N VAL A 13 -5.85 -12.96 -4.87
CA VAL A 13 -5.91 -11.90 -3.86
C VAL A 13 -6.43 -12.44 -2.53
N ARG A 14 -6.02 -11.80 -1.43
CA ARG A 14 -6.51 -12.02 -0.07
C ARG A 14 -7.30 -10.79 0.39
N THR A 15 -8.40 -10.98 1.11
CA THR A 15 -9.13 -9.87 1.76
C THR A 15 -8.46 -9.39 3.06
N PHE A 16 -8.66 -8.10 3.37
CA PHE A 16 -8.37 -7.52 4.68
C PHE A 16 -9.61 -7.58 5.59
N GLY A 17 -9.40 -7.74 6.89
CA GLY A 17 -10.43 -8.01 7.89
C GLY A 17 -10.76 -9.49 8.06
N GLU A 18 -11.85 -9.75 8.79
CA GLU A 18 -12.33 -11.09 9.11
C GLU A 18 -13.76 -11.31 8.56
N PRO A 19 -14.02 -12.48 7.93
CA PRO A 19 -13.08 -13.56 7.62
C PRO A 19 -12.07 -13.19 6.52
N LYS A 20 -10.91 -13.86 6.53
CA LYS A 20 -9.89 -13.76 5.48
C LYS A 20 -10.22 -14.75 4.39
N ASP A 21 -10.60 -14.23 3.23
CA ASP A 21 -10.96 -15.01 2.05
C ASP A 21 -9.95 -14.78 0.93
N PHE A 22 -9.94 -15.71 -0.03
CA PHE A 22 -9.05 -15.68 -1.18
C PHE A 22 -9.83 -15.89 -2.48
N PHE A 23 -9.48 -15.11 -3.51
CA PHE A 23 -10.21 -15.12 -4.77
C PHE A 23 -9.28 -14.96 -5.97
N TRP A 24 -9.71 -15.47 -7.12
CA TRP A 24 -9.14 -15.12 -8.42
C TRP A 24 -9.92 -13.94 -8.99
N VAL A 25 -9.26 -12.80 -9.17
CA VAL A 25 -9.87 -11.55 -9.63
C VAL A 25 -9.26 -11.14 -10.96
N GLU A 26 -10.10 -10.74 -11.90
CA GLU A 26 -9.65 -10.23 -13.18
C GLU A 26 -8.94 -8.88 -13.06
N GLU A 27 -7.93 -8.66 -13.91
CA GLU A 27 -7.20 -7.41 -13.99
C GLU A 27 -8.10 -6.19 -14.18
N LYS A 28 -9.13 -6.30 -15.04
CA LYS A 28 -10.10 -5.22 -15.31
C LYS A 28 -10.91 -4.78 -14.09
N SER A 29 -10.97 -5.64 -13.06
CA SER A 29 -11.69 -5.43 -11.82
C SER A 29 -10.76 -5.12 -10.64
N THR A 30 -9.46 -5.01 -10.88
CA THR A 30 -8.44 -4.75 -9.86
C THR A 30 -7.92 -3.32 -10.01
N HIS A 31 -7.69 -2.63 -8.89
CA HIS A 31 -7.08 -1.30 -8.87
C HIS A 31 -6.00 -1.22 -7.80
N THR A 32 -4.97 -0.41 -8.06
CA THR A 32 -3.95 -0.11 -7.04
C THR A 32 -4.60 0.67 -5.92
N PHE A 33 -4.43 0.21 -4.68
CA PHE A 33 -4.96 0.87 -3.50
C PHE A 33 -3.98 1.93 -3.01
N HIS A 34 -4.44 3.18 -2.89
CA HIS A 34 -3.63 4.29 -2.37
C HIS A 34 -4.14 4.79 -1.01
N GLY A 35 -5.32 4.36 -0.58
CA GLY A 35 -5.88 4.68 0.73
C GLY A 35 -7.40 4.69 0.73
N GLY A 36 -8.00 4.70 1.91
CA GLY A 36 -9.44 4.68 2.12
C GLY A 36 -10.16 5.88 1.53
N PHE A 37 -9.47 7.01 1.33
CA PHE A 37 -10.02 8.20 0.70
C PHE A 37 -10.51 7.96 -0.74
N GLU A 38 -9.98 6.94 -1.43
CA GLU A 38 -10.40 6.58 -2.79
C GLU A 38 -11.86 6.14 -2.85
N PHE A 39 -12.38 5.55 -1.75
CA PHE A 39 -13.77 5.10 -1.68
C PHE A 39 -14.76 6.27 -1.66
N GLU A 40 -14.38 7.43 -1.11
CA GLU A 40 -15.20 8.64 -1.14
C GLU A 40 -15.35 9.16 -2.58
N GLN A 41 -14.25 9.15 -3.34
CA GLN A 41 -14.23 9.55 -4.75
C GLN A 41 -15.04 8.59 -5.64
N LEU A 42 -15.00 7.29 -5.37
CA LEU A 42 -15.80 6.29 -6.10
C LEU A 42 -17.31 6.49 -5.90
N ILE A 43 -17.72 6.90 -4.70
CA ILE A 43 -19.12 7.27 -4.43
C ILE A 43 -19.52 8.52 -5.23
N LEU A 44 -18.61 9.48 -5.39
CA LEU A 44 -18.87 10.74 -6.11
C LEU A 44 -18.85 10.58 -7.64
N LEU A 45 -17.91 9.80 -8.19
CA LEU A 45 -17.74 9.64 -9.64
C LEU A 45 -18.99 9.05 -10.30
N ARG A 46 -19.75 8.22 -9.58
CA ARG A 46 -21.01 7.63 -10.06
C ARG A 46 -22.24 8.53 -9.90
N ARG A 47 -22.15 9.62 -9.13
CA ARG A 47 -23.26 10.60 -8.99
C ARG A 47 -23.38 11.55 -10.19
N ARG A 48 -22.39 11.59 -11.09
CA ARG A 48 -22.34 12.49 -12.26
C ARG A 48 -23.06 11.94 -13.50
N GLY A 49 -24.02 11.02 -13.32
CA GLY A 49 -24.92 10.53 -14.38
C GLY A 49 -26.33 11.11 -14.26
N LYS A 50 -27.02 11.34 -15.39
CA LYS A 50 -28.36 11.98 -15.46
C LYS A 50 -29.53 11.17 -14.85
N GLN A 51 -29.29 9.96 -14.33
CA GLN A 51 -30.34 9.10 -13.77
C GLN A 51 -30.25 9.07 -12.23
N ARG A 52 -31.05 9.93 -11.60
CA ARG A 52 -31.13 10.16 -10.14
C ARG A 52 -32.02 9.12 -9.43
N GLU A 53 -31.80 7.83 -9.65
CA GLU A 53 -32.61 6.83 -8.96
C GLU A 53 -31.74 5.67 -8.45
N GLN A 54 -31.93 5.28 -7.19
CA GLN A 54 -31.21 4.23 -6.45
C GLN A 54 -29.95 4.67 -5.68
N THR A 55 -30.04 5.76 -4.90
CA THR A 55 -28.99 6.23 -3.96
C THR A 55 -28.72 5.28 -2.77
N SER A 56 -29.36 4.11 -2.69
CA SER A 56 -29.22 3.15 -1.58
C SER A 56 -28.29 1.96 -1.89
N LYS A 57 -28.00 1.66 -3.17
CA LYS A 57 -27.44 0.35 -3.56
C LYS A 57 -25.93 0.19 -3.34
N TYR A 58 -25.19 1.26 -3.06
CA TYR A 58 -23.72 1.24 -3.09
C TYR A 58 -23.06 1.84 -1.84
N THR A 59 -23.81 1.93 -0.75
CA THR A 59 -23.28 2.26 0.58
C THR A 59 -23.09 0.97 1.36
N ILE A 60 -21.96 0.84 2.05
CA ILE A 60 -21.71 -0.31 2.94
C ILE A 60 -22.82 -0.35 3.99
N ALA A 61 -23.52 -1.48 4.07
CA ALA A 61 -24.61 -1.67 5.02
C ALA A 61 -24.13 -1.35 6.44
N LYS A 62 -24.96 -0.67 7.24
CA LYS A 62 -24.57 -0.18 8.58
C LYS A 62 -23.95 -1.26 9.46
N ARG A 63 -24.44 -2.50 9.38
CA ARG A 63 -23.91 -3.67 10.11
C ARG A 63 -22.44 -3.99 9.80
N PHE A 64 -21.95 -3.63 8.62
CA PHE A 64 -20.58 -3.87 8.16
C PHE A 64 -19.71 -2.62 8.19
N GLN A 65 -20.20 -1.48 8.69
CA GLN A 65 -19.42 -0.25 8.71
C GLN A 65 -18.15 -0.37 9.57
N ASN A 66 -18.26 -1.03 10.73
CA ASN A 66 -17.11 -1.19 11.63
C ASN A 66 -16.09 -2.18 11.05
N SER A 67 -16.55 -3.33 10.53
CA SER A 67 -15.66 -4.30 9.90
C SER A 67 -14.98 -3.72 8.67
N TRP A 68 -15.73 -3.01 7.81
CA TRP A 68 -15.17 -2.30 6.66
C TRP A 68 -14.08 -1.30 7.07
N LYS A 69 -14.37 -0.43 8.05
CA LYS A 69 -13.40 0.57 8.52
C LYS A 69 -12.13 -0.10 9.06
N SER A 70 -12.28 -1.20 9.81
CA SER A 70 -11.15 -1.98 10.31
C SER A 70 -10.34 -2.61 9.17
N SER A 71 -10.99 -3.15 8.14
CA SER A 71 -10.32 -3.72 6.96
C SER A 71 -9.55 -2.66 6.19
N VAL A 72 -10.12 -1.47 6.01
CA VAL A 72 -9.43 -0.35 5.34
C VAL A 72 -8.21 0.08 6.13
N ALA A 73 -8.31 0.19 7.46
CA ALA A 73 -7.18 0.52 8.31
C ALA A 73 -6.07 -0.56 8.27
N GLU A 74 -6.43 -1.85 8.24
CA GLU A 74 -5.45 -2.94 8.04
C GLU A 74 -4.76 -2.80 6.68
N ALA A 75 -5.51 -2.52 5.61
CA ALA A 75 -4.97 -2.32 4.28
C ALA A 75 -4.03 -1.11 4.20
N GLU A 76 -4.37 -0.01 4.85
CA GLU A 76 -3.51 1.18 4.92
C GLU A 76 -2.23 0.94 5.73
N SER A 77 -2.30 0.10 6.77
CA SER A 77 -1.13 -0.22 7.59
C SER A 77 -0.04 -1.00 6.83
N VAL A 78 -0.42 -1.73 5.79
CA VAL A 78 0.51 -2.48 4.93
C VAL A 78 1.00 -1.70 3.73
N LEU A 79 0.42 -0.52 3.46
CA LEU A 79 0.94 0.35 2.42
C LEU A 79 2.38 0.73 2.77
N PRO A 80 3.33 0.62 1.82
CA PRO A 80 4.68 1.07 2.07
C PRO A 80 4.59 2.55 2.45
N GLY A 81 4.93 2.86 3.70
CA GLY A 81 4.88 4.22 4.19
C GLY A 81 5.63 5.11 3.21
N ARG A 82 5.04 6.28 2.85
CA ARG A 82 5.81 7.38 2.26
C ARG A 82 7.12 7.42 3.03
N PRO A 83 8.29 7.27 2.37
CA PRO A 83 9.54 6.99 3.05
C PRO A 83 9.69 7.96 4.21
N LYS A 84 9.53 7.41 5.41
CA LYS A 84 9.80 8.11 6.64
C LYS A 84 11.31 8.16 6.65
N LEU A 85 11.87 9.26 6.16
CA LEU A 85 13.28 9.62 6.35
C LEU A 85 13.50 9.83 7.84
N THR A 86 13.40 8.77 8.63
CA THR A 86 13.99 8.74 9.96
C THR A 86 15.43 8.37 9.73
N SER A 87 16.30 9.38 9.87
CA SER A 87 17.72 9.22 10.16
C SER A 87 17.96 7.93 10.92
N SER A 88 18.55 6.96 10.24
CA SER A 88 19.26 5.85 10.85
C SER A 88 20.62 5.79 10.19
N MET A 89 21.38 6.88 10.38
CA MET A 89 22.84 6.83 10.37
C MET A 89 23.29 7.00 11.81
N SER A 90 23.30 5.90 12.53
CA SER A 90 24.06 5.79 13.77
C SER A 90 24.61 4.37 13.88
N SER A 91 25.81 4.18 13.37
CA SER A 91 26.85 3.38 14.04
C SER A 91 28.17 3.48 13.27
N SER A 92 29.02 4.43 13.67
CA SER A 92 30.47 4.19 13.80
C SER A 92 31.14 5.32 14.60
N THR A 93 30.86 5.36 15.90
CA THR A 93 31.90 5.70 16.90
C THR A 93 32.49 4.35 17.29
N ASP A 94 33.77 4.06 17.33
CA ASP A 94 34.93 4.85 17.71
C ASP A 94 36.13 4.03 17.20
N SER A 95 36.97 4.59 16.32
CA SER A 95 38.28 4.01 16.05
C SER A 95 39.27 4.87 16.81
N THR A 96 39.51 4.45 18.05
CA THR A 96 40.60 4.90 18.90
C THR A 96 41.89 4.92 18.07
N PHE A 97 42.43 6.11 17.84
CA PHE A 97 43.80 6.31 17.38
C PHE A 97 44.76 6.05 18.54
N PRO A 98 45.82 5.25 18.35
CA PRO A 98 47.07 5.48 19.04
C PRO A 98 48.08 6.03 18.05
N CYS A 99 48.35 7.33 18.18
CA CYS A 99 49.61 7.91 17.73
C CYS A 99 50.73 7.25 18.55
N SER A 100 51.69 6.63 17.90
CA SER A 100 52.97 6.25 18.51
C SER A 100 54.07 6.56 17.51
N SER A 101 54.84 7.55 17.91
CA SER A 101 56.04 8.08 17.28
C SER A 101 57.22 7.13 17.34
N ALA A 102 58.06 7.25 16.30
CA ALA A 102 59.52 7.04 16.25
C ALA A 102 60.08 5.61 16.39
N VAL A 103 60.82 5.16 15.37
CA VAL A 103 62.28 4.90 15.31
C VAL A 103 62.61 4.41 13.88
N GLU A 104 63.39 5.13 13.08
CA GLU A 104 64.87 5.08 12.94
C GLU A 104 65.36 4.07 11.88
N GLY A 105 66.22 4.53 10.94
CA GLY A 105 67.33 3.73 10.41
C GLY A 105 67.18 3.02 9.05
N GLU A 106 67.64 3.70 7.99
CA GLU A 106 68.69 3.28 7.02
C GLU A 106 68.62 1.95 6.20
N ASN A 107 69.26 2.02 5.02
CA ASN A 107 69.83 0.97 4.14
C ASN A 107 68.86 -0.03 3.46
N LYS A 108 68.74 -0.08 2.12
CA LYS A 108 69.79 -0.23 1.08
C LYS A 108 69.22 0.04 -0.32
#